data_AF-A0A7V9J9F7-F1
#
_entry.id   AF-A0A7V9J9F7-F1
#
_cell.length_a   1.000
_cell.length_b   1.000
_cell.length_c   1.000
_cell.angle_alpha   90.00
_cell.angle_beta   90.00
_cell.angle_gamma   90.00
#
_symmetry.space_group_name_H-M   'P 1'
#
loop_
_entity.id
_entity.type
_entity.pdbx_description
1 polymer ?
#
loop_
_entity_poly.entity_id
_entity_poly.type
_entity_poly.pdbx_seq_one_letter_code
_entity_poly.pdbx_strand_id
1 'polypeptide(L)' 'MGIVNVTPDSFSDGGAWLSPEAAISHGMALHRDGADLVDVGGESTRPGAQRPS' A
#
# COMPACT_ATOMS: atom_id res chain seq x y z
N MET A 1 -0.98 10.28 -9.82
CA MET A 1 -0.05 9.46 -9.00
C MET A 1 -0.84 8.87 -7.85
N GLY A 2 -0.92 7.54 -7.77
CA GLY A 2 -1.59 6.79 -6.68
C GLY A 2 -0.57 6.17 -5.73
N ILE A 3 -1.00 5.81 -4.52
CA ILE A 3 -0.13 5.26 -3.47
C ILE A 3 -0.70 3.93 -2.96
N VAL A 4 0.15 2.91 -2.89
CA VAL A 4 -0.15 1.60 -2.30
C VAL A 4 0.82 1.36 -1.14
N ASN A 5 0.32 1.39 0.10
CA ASN A 5 1.12 1.12 1.29
C ASN A 5 0.91 -0.33 1.76
N VAL A 6 1.94 -1.15 1.59
CA VAL A 6 1.98 -2.57 1.96
C VAL A 6 2.73 -2.71 3.28
N THR A 7 2.26 -2.00 4.31
CA THR A 7 2.89 -1.98 5.64
C THR A 7 1.94 -2.55 6.70
N PRO A 8 2.44 -3.22 7.75
CA PRO A 8 1.58 -3.74 8.83
C PRO A 8 0.82 -2.64 9.59
N ASP A 9 1.34 -1.41 9.59
CA ASP A 9 0.75 -0.24 10.24
C ASP A 9 -0.21 0.55 9.33
N SER A 10 -0.48 0.10 8.09
CA SER A 10 -1.43 0.77 7.17
C SER A 10 -2.89 0.51 7.58
N PHE A 11 -3.29 1.08 8.72
CA PHE A 11 -4.66 1.07 9.20
C PHE A 11 -5.51 2.15 8.49
N SER A 12 -6.18 1.73 7.42
CA SER A 12 -7.59 2.10 7.19
C SER A 12 -8.49 0.87 7.03
N ASP A 13 -7.95 -0.26 6.54
CA ASP A 13 -8.76 -1.47 6.23
C ASP A 13 -8.34 -2.73 7.01
N GLY A 14 -7.63 -2.59 8.14
CA GLY A 14 -7.35 -3.73 9.04
C GLY A 14 -6.40 -4.80 8.48
N GLY A 15 -5.42 -4.42 7.66
CA GLY A 15 -4.46 -5.36 7.07
C GLY A 15 -4.91 -6.01 5.75
N ALA A 16 -6.00 -5.53 5.14
CA ALA A 16 -6.51 -6.01 3.86
C ALA A 16 -5.46 -6.01 2.73
N TRP A 17 -4.44 -5.14 2.80
CA TRP A 17 -3.37 -5.00 1.80
C TRP A 17 -2.11 -5.83 2.10
N LEU A 18 -2.13 -6.69 3.12
CA LEU A 18 -0.98 -7.55 3.43
C LEU A 18 -0.83 -8.71 2.45
N SER A 19 -1.89 -9.06 1.70
CA SER A 19 -1.78 -10.03 0.62
C SER A 19 -1.31 -9.33 -0.67
N PRO A 20 -0.36 -9.93 -1.42
CA PRO A 20 0.08 -9.40 -2.71
C PRO A 20 -1.10 -9.12 -3.67
N GLU A 21 -2.11 -9.98 -3.66
CA GLU A 21 -3.29 -9.89 -4.52
C GLU A 21 -4.10 -8.62 -4.24
N ALA A 22 -4.26 -8.28 -2.97
CA ALA A 22 -4.94 -7.06 -2.58
C ALA A 22 -4.13 -5.83 -3.04
N ALA A 23 -2.82 -5.78 -2.76
CA ALA A 23 -1.97 -4.67 -3.18
C ALA A 23 -2.00 -4.45 -4.71
N ILE A 24 -1.99 -5.54 -5.48
CA ILE A 24 -2.12 -5.51 -6.94
C ILE A 24 -3.51 -4.97 -7.35
N SER A 25 -4.58 -5.47 -6.73
CA SER A 25 -5.95 -5.01 -7.01
C SER A 25 -6.11 -3.51 -6.76
N HIS A 26 -5.52 -2.98 -5.68
CA HIS A 26 -5.52 -1.53 -5.38
C HIS A 26 -4.78 -0.73 -6.44
N GLY A 27 -3.56 -1.16 -6.81
CA GLY A 27 -2.78 -0.50 -7.86
C GLY A 27 -3.53 -0.44 -9.19
N MET A 28 -4.23 -1.53 -9.54
CA MET A 28 -5.06 -1.58 -10.74
C MET A 28 -6.31 -0.69 -10.64
N ALA A 29 -6.90 -0.54 -9.45
CA ALA A 29 -7.98 0.42 -9.22
C ALA A 29 -7.48 1.85 -9.42
N LEU A 30 -6.35 2.22 -8.81
CA LEU A 30 -5.74 3.54 -8.97
C LEU A 30 -5.43 3.87 -10.44
N HIS A 31 -4.94 2.89 -11.21
CA HIS A 31 -4.73 3.07 -12.65
C HIS A 31 -6.04 3.34 -13.41
N ARG A 32 -7.10 2.56 -13.13
CA ARG A 32 -8.43 2.79 -13.74
C ARG A 32 -9.02 4.15 -13.38
N ASP A 33 -8.70 4.66 -12.19
CA ASP A 33 -9.10 5.99 -11.73
C ASP A 33 -8.23 7.12 -12.31
N GLY A 34 -7.29 6.79 -13.20
CA GLY A 34 -6.49 7.76 -13.95
C GLY A 34 -5.10 8.03 -13.37
N ALA A 35 -4.58 7.18 -12.48
CA ALA A 35 -3.20 7.31 -12.06
C ALA A 35 -2.24 6.83 -13.16
N ASP A 36 -1.40 7.75 -13.66
CA ASP A 36 -0.30 7.42 -14.59
C ASP A 36 0.89 6.74 -13.91
N LEU A 37 1.00 6.91 -12.58
CA LEU A 37 2.08 6.40 -11.76
C LEU A 37 1.50 5.87 -10.44
N VAL A 38 2.04 4.77 -9.96
CA VAL A 38 1.72 4.18 -8.66
C VAL A 38 3.00 4.04 -7.86
N ASP A 39 3.03 4.64 -6.67
CA ASP A 39 4.10 4.52 -5.69
C ASP A 39 3.76 3.43 -4.68
N VAL A 40 4.67 2.47 -4.49
CA VAL A 40 4.45 1.28 -3.66
C VAL A 40 5.47 1.27 -2.53
N GLY A 41 4.98 1.40 -1.29
CA GLY A 41 5.81 1.43 -0.09
C GLY A 41 5.61 0.19 0.79
N GLY A 42 6.68 -0.56 1.06
CA GLY A 42 6.69 -1.72 1.96
C GLY A 42 7.27 -1.46 3.35
N GLU A 43 7.84 -0.27 3.59
CA GLU A 43 8.38 0.15 4.88
C GLU A 43 7.82 1.51 5.25
N SER A 44 7.22 1.62 6.43
CA SER A 44 6.66 2.86 6.94
C SER A 44 7.77 3.75 7.49
N THR A 45 7.77 5.02 7.08
CA THR A 45 8.69 6.05 7.59
C THR A 45 8.14 6.77 8.82
N ARG A 46 6.99 6.32 9.36
CA ARG A 46 6.39 6.93 10.54
C ARG A 46 7.23 6.69 11.80
N PRO A 47 7.28 7.65 12.74
CA PRO A 47 7.93 7.43 14.03
C PRO A 47 7.36 6.20 14.74
N GLY A 48 8.24 5.29 15.17
CA GLY A 48 7.85 4.06 15.88
C GLY A 48 7.37 2.92 14.98
N ALA A 49 7.47 3.03 13.65
CA ALA A 49 7.15 1.93 12.75
C ALA A 49 8.07 0.72 13.00
N GLN A 50 7.47 -0.46 13.07
CA GLN A 50 8.22 -1.72 13.14
C GLN A 50 8.77 -2.03 11.75
N ARG A 51 10.07 -2.36 11.67
CA ARG A 51 10.68 -2.80 10.41
C ARG A 51 10.15 -4.17 10.01
N PRO A 52 9.86 -4.40 8.72
CA PRO A 52 9.62 -5.74 8.21
C PRO A 52 10.83 -6.64 8.52
N SER A 53 10.58 -7.88 8.96
CA SER A 53 11.59 -8.90 9.25
C SER A 53 11.83 -9.81 8.05
#